data_AF-K9DG06-F1
#
_entry.id   AF-K9DG06-F1
#
_cell.length_a   1.000
_cell.length_b   1.000
_cell.length_c   1.000
_cell.angle_alpha   90.00
_cell.angle_beta   90.00
_cell.angle_gamma   90.00
#
_symmetry.space_group_name_H-M   'P 1'
#
loop_
_entity.id
_entity.type
_entity.pdbx_description
1 polymer ?
#
loop_
_entity_poly.entity_id
_entity_poly.type
_entity_poly.pdbx_seq_one_letter_code
_entity_poly.pdbx_strand_id
1 'polypeptide(L)'
;MSCTHAKRPVPTDPVEKARYYWAKRQTAVAQEQGMGSDEIHALFKYIMEMDIDAIEKSGTEETYETFRRAIGQATTALDEGKPVAVALNLFRTIMHGDLK
;
A
#
# COMPACT_ATOMS: atom_id res chain seq x y z
N MET A 1 -11.85 19.61 -10.05
CA MET A 1 -12.09 18.36 -10.80
C MET A 1 -12.82 17.40 -9.88
N SER A 2 -14.09 17.10 -10.14
CA SER A 2 -14.86 16.14 -9.34
C SER A 2 -14.43 14.74 -9.73
N CYS A 3 -13.48 14.16 -9.01
CA CYS A 3 -13.19 12.76 -9.17
C CYS A 3 -14.41 11.98 -8.66
N THR A 4 -15.22 11.46 -9.59
CA THR A 4 -16.24 10.45 -9.31
C THR A 4 -15.51 9.17 -8.93
N HIS A 5 -15.09 9.07 -7.68
CA HIS A 5 -14.50 7.86 -7.14
C HIS A 5 -15.59 6.78 -7.17
N ALA A 6 -15.53 5.88 -8.15
CA ALA A 6 -16.23 4.61 -8.05
C ALA A 6 -15.84 4.03 -6.69
N LYS A 7 -16.80 3.90 -5.77
CA LYS A 7 -16.56 3.29 -4.46
C LYS A 7 -16.16 1.85 -4.72
N ARG A 8 -14.85 1.57 -4.75
CA ARG A 8 -14.37 0.20 -4.81
C ARG A 8 -14.92 -0.49 -3.56
N PRO A 9 -15.69 -1.57 -3.69
CA PRO A 9 -16.20 -2.29 -2.53
C PRO A 9 -15.02 -2.75 -1.69
N VAL A 10 -15.19 -2.76 -0.37
CA VAL A 10 -14.19 -3.31 0.54
C VAL A 10 -14.04 -4.79 0.20
N PRO A 11 -12.83 -5.28 -0.13
CA PRO A 11 -12.62 -6.68 -0.42
C PRO A 11 -13.01 -7.58 0.75
N THR A 12 -13.49 -8.78 0.45
CA THR A 12 -13.83 -9.81 1.44
C THR A 12 -12.62 -10.64 1.85
N ASP A 13 -11.65 -10.76 0.95
CA ASP A 13 -10.39 -11.45 1.23
C ASP A 13 -9.57 -10.65 2.28
N PRO A 14 -9.03 -11.29 3.34
CA PRO A 14 -8.26 -10.62 4.37
C PRO A 14 -7.04 -9.84 3.86
N VAL A 15 -6.34 -10.36 2.84
CA VAL A 15 -5.13 -9.75 2.27
C VAL A 15 -5.50 -8.56 1.40
N GLU A 16 -6.48 -8.71 0.52
CA GLU A 16 -7.02 -7.59 -0.25
C GLU A 16 -7.59 -6.49 0.64
N LYS A 17 -8.27 -6.88 1.73
CA LYS A 17 -8.84 -5.95 2.71
C LYS A 17 -7.74 -5.17 3.44
N ALA A 18 -6.68 -5.85 3.89
CA ALA A 18 -5.53 -5.19 4.51
C ALA A 18 -4.83 -4.21 3.55
N ARG A 19 -4.68 -4.59 2.28
CA ARG A 19 -4.17 -3.71 1.22
C ARG A 19 -5.05 -2.49 0.98
N TYR A 20 -6.36 -2.68 0.94
CA TYR A 20 -7.33 -1.60 0.79
C TYR A 20 -7.23 -0.59 1.93
N TYR A 21 -7.22 -1.04 3.19
CA TYR A 21 -7.08 -0.15 4.33
C TYR A 21 -5.72 0.55 4.37
N TRP A 22 -4.65 -0.16 4.01
CA TRP A 22 -3.34 0.46 3.88
C TRP A 22 -3.36 1.54 2.80
N ALA A 23 -3.82 1.26 1.59
CA ALA A 23 -3.96 2.22 0.50
C ALA A 23 -4.73 3.47 0.95
N LYS A 24 -5.83 3.30 1.67
CA LYS A 24 -6.61 4.40 2.25
C LYS A 24 -5.80 5.24 3.22
N ARG A 25 -5.02 4.61 4.12
CA ARG A 25 -4.13 5.33 5.04
C ARG A 25 -3.04 6.09 4.29
N GLN A 26 -2.41 5.46 3.29
CA GLN A 26 -1.38 6.09 2.46
C GLN A 26 -1.92 7.32 1.73
N THR A 27 -3.11 7.23 1.14
CA THR A 27 -3.75 8.38 0.49
C THR A 27 -4.07 9.52 1.44
N ALA A 28 -4.45 9.22 2.69
CA ALA A 28 -4.73 10.24 3.69
C ALA A 28 -3.44 10.98 4.09
N VAL A 29 -2.36 10.26 4.36
CA VAL A 29 -1.07 10.88 4.67
C VAL A 29 -0.55 11.69 3.48
N ALA A 30 -0.62 11.17 2.26
CA ALA A 30 -0.24 11.90 1.05
C ALA A 30 -1.04 13.21 0.89
N GLN A 31 -2.34 13.16 1.21
CA GLN A 31 -3.19 14.35 1.24
C GLN A 31 -2.76 15.36 2.31
N GLU A 32 -2.44 14.90 3.52
CA GLU A 32 -1.92 15.75 4.61
C GLU A 32 -0.56 16.36 4.27
N GLN A 33 0.28 15.63 3.53
CA GLN A 33 1.57 16.12 3.01
C GLN A 33 1.42 17.09 1.82
N GLY A 34 0.19 17.36 1.37
CA GLY A 34 -0.09 18.31 0.29
C GLY A 34 0.13 17.77 -1.12
N MET A 35 0.20 16.45 -1.32
CA MET A 35 0.25 15.86 -2.65
C MET A 35 -1.03 16.16 -3.44
N GLY A 36 -0.90 16.27 -4.77
CA GLY A 36 -2.03 16.50 -5.65
C GLY A 36 -3.02 15.32 -5.66
N SER A 37 -4.29 15.60 -5.92
CA SER A 37 -5.32 14.56 -6.03
C SER A 37 -4.95 13.46 -7.04
N ASP A 38 -4.35 13.83 -8.17
CA ASP A 38 -3.94 12.88 -9.21
C ASP A 38 -2.83 11.95 -8.73
N GLU A 39 -1.89 12.46 -7.93
CA GLU A 39 -0.81 11.68 -7.34
C GLU A 39 -1.33 10.73 -6.25
N ILE A 40 -2.28 11.20 -5.45
CA ILE A 40 -2.99 10.40 -4.44
C ILE A 40 -3.78 9.27 -5.12
N HIS A 41 -4.42 9.55 -6.26
CA HIS A 41 -5.09 8.53 -7.08
C HIS A 41 -4.12 7.50 -7.64
N ALA A 42 -3.00 7.96 -8.19
CA ALA A 42 -1.95 7.09 -8.71
C ALA A 42 -1.39 6.19 -7.60
N LEU A 43 -1.17 6.73 -6.39
CA LEU A 43 -0.73 6.00 -5.22
C LEU A 43 -1.74 4.91 -4.81
N PHE A 44 -3.02 5.27 -4.70
CA PHE A 44 -4.07 4.32 -4.35
C PHE A 44 -4.14 3.17 -5.36
N LYS A 45 -4.16 3.52 -6.64
CA LYS A 45 -4.22 2.54 -7.73
C LYS A 45 -3.01 1.64 -7.71
N TYR A 46 -1.81 2.21 -7.58
CA TYR A 46 -0.56 1.48 -7.50
C TYR A 46 -0.58 0.42 -6.39
N ILE A 47 -0.96 0.84 -5.17
CA ILE A 47 -1.04 -0.07 -4.02
C ILE A 47 -2.07 -1.18 -4.27
N MET A 48 -3.23 -0.84 -4.82
CA MET A 48 -4.30 -1.80 -5.05
C MET A 48 -4.00 -2.79 -6.18
N GLU A 49 -3.24 -2.37 -7.20
CA GLU A 49 -2.82 -3.20 -8.34
C GLU A 49 -1.51 -3.95 -8.10
N MET A 50 -0.90 -3.83 -6.92
CA MET A 50 0.26 -4.64 -6.57
C MET A 50 -0.07 -6.13 -6.75
N ASP A 51 0.81 -6.83 -7.45
CA ASP A 51 0.65 -8.24 -7.81
C ASP A 51 0.92 -9.13 -6.59
N ILE A 52 -0.10 -9.28 -5.75
CA ILE A 52 -0.07 -10.09 -4.55
C ILE A 52 -0.51 -11.52 -4.85
N ASP A 53 -1.08 -11.79 -6.03
CA ASP A 53 -1.33 -13.16 -6.48
C ASP A 53 -0.01 -13.93 -6.69
N ALA A 54 1.05 -13.24 -7.12
CA ALA A 54 2.41 -13.79 -7.14
C ALA A 54 2.91 -14.18 -5.73
N ILE A 55 2.45 -13.45 -4.71
CA ILE A 55 2.79 -13.62 -3.29
C ILE A 55 1.89 -14.71 -2.65
N GLU A 56 0.60 -14.78 -2.98
CA GLU A 56 -0.30 -15.86 -2.56
C GLU A 56 0.09 -17.21 -3.15
N LYS A 57 0.66 -17.23 -4.36
CA LYS A 57 1.24 -18.45 -4.95
C LYS A 57 2.47 -18.98 -4.20
N SER A 58 3.14 -18.19 -3.36
CA SER A 58 4.16 -18.72 -2.41
C SER A 58 3.54 -19.30 -1.14
N GLY A 59 2.26 -19.03 -0.87
CA GLY A 59 1.32 -19.95 -0.22
C GLY A 59 1.63 -20.40 1.22
N THR A 60 2.04 -19.50 2.12
CA THR A 60 2.26 -19.82 3.55
C THR A 60 1.79 -18.71 4.49
N GLU A 61 1.50 -19.04 5.75
CA GLU A 61 1.23 -18.08 6.85
C GLU A 61 2.34 -17.00 6.97
N GLU A 62 3.59 -17.38 6.67
CA GLU A 62 4.78 -16.50 6.63
C GLU A 62 4.63 -15.35 5.62
N THR A 63 3.87 -15.57 4.55
CA THR A 63 3.56 -14.55 3.55
C THR A 63 2.71 -13.41 4.15
N TYR A 64 1.76 -13.77 5.01
CA TYR A 64 0.89 -12.81 5.68
C TYR A 64 1.64 -12.02 6.76
N GLU A 65 2.56 -12.67 7.48
CA GLU A 65 3.46 -11.99 8.41
C GLU A 65 4.39 -11.01 7.70
N THR A 66 4.97 -11.40 6.56
CA THR A 66 5.81 -10.54 5.74
C THR A 66 5.04 -9.33 5.22
N PHE A 67 3.80 -9.54 4.73
CA PHE A 67 2.94 -8.45 4.29
C PHE A 67 2.57 -7.48 5.42
N ARG A 68 2.19 -7.99 6.60
CA ARG A 68 1.93 -7.15 7.78
C ARG A 68 3.17 -6.37 8.21
N ARG A 69 4.33 -7.01 8.20
CA ARG A 69 5.61 -6.37 8.52
C ARG A 69 5.93 -5.27 7.51
N ALA A 70 5.74 -5.53 6.21
CA ALA A 70 5.96 -4.56 5.15
C ALA A 70 5.04 -3.34 5.31
N ILE A 71 3.75 -3.56 5.54
CA ILE A 71 2.78 -2.50 5.84
C ILE A 71 3.21 -1.71 7.07
N GLY A 72 3.59 -2.39 8.15
CA GLY A 72 4.00 -1.76 9.40
C GLY A 72 5.19 -0.83 9.20
N GLN A 73 6.25 -1.30 8.55
CA GLN A 73 7.46 -0.51 8.28
C GLN A 73 7.19 0.68 7.34
N ALA A 74 6.43 0.47 6.27
CA ALA A 74 6.04 1.54 5.36
C ALA A 74 5.18 2.61 6.07
N THR A 75 4.30 2.17 6.97
CA THR A 75 3.46 3.06 7.77
C THR A 75 4.29 3.86 8.77
N THR A 76 5.21 3.22 9.49
CA THR A 76 6.13 3.91 10.42
C THR A 76 6.96 4.96 9.70
N ALA A 77 7.49 4.64 8.52
CA ALA A 77 8.26 5.60 7.72
C ALA A 77 7.46 6.88 7.42
N LEU A 78 6.16 6.76 7.16
CA LEU A 78 5.30 7.92 6.95
C LEU A 78 4.95 8.67 8.21
N ASP A 79 4.69 7.95 9.31
CA ASP A 79 4.44 8.56 10.61
C ASP A 79 5.69 9.38 11.06
N GLU A 80 6.89 8.95 10.64
CA GLU A 80 8.16 9.70 10.77
C GLU A 80 8.31 10.88 9.79
N GLY A 81 7.33 11.11 8.90
CA GLY A 81 7.35 12.16 7.90
C GLY A 81 8.21 11.86 6.67
N LYS A 82 8.61 10.60 6.43
CA LYS A 82 9.36 10.26 5.22
C LYS A 82 8.45 10.38 3.98
N PRO A 83 9.04 10.66 2.80
CA PRO A 83 8.28 10.70 1.56
C PRO A 83 7.58 9.38 1.27
N VAL A 84 6.40 9.44 0.65
CA VAL A 84 5.62 8.27 0.22
C VAL A 84 6.45 7.29 -0.64
N ALA A 85 7.35 7.81 -1.48
CA ALA A 85 8.26 6.97 -2.26
C ALA A 85 9.16 6.08 -1.39
N VAL A 86 9.61 6.58 -0.23
CA VAL A 86 10.44 5.83 0.71
C VAL A 86 9.62 4.73 1.38
N ALA A 87 8.39 5.04 1.80
CA ALA A 87 7.48 4.06 2.38
C ALA A 87 7.14 2.92 1.39
N LEU A 88 6.88 3.27 0.13
CA LEU A 88 6.65 2.29 -0.95
C LEU A 88 7.89 1.44 -1.23
N ASN A 89 9.08 2.03 -1.22
CA ASN A 89 10.31 1.27 -1.41
C ASN A 89 10.56 0.31 -0.24
N LEU A 90 10.38 0.74 1.01
CA LEU A 90 10.47 -0.16 2.18
C LEU A 90 9.49 -1.32 2.08
N PHE A 91 8.25 -1.04 1.68
CA PHE A 91 7.25 -2.06 1.44
C PHE A 91 7.72 -3.08 0.40
N ARG A 92 8.16 -2.61 -0.78
CA ARG A 92 8.66 -3.47 -1.87
C ARG A 92 9.88 -4.29 -1.46
N THR A 93 10.84 -3.69 -0.76
CA THR A 93 12.04 -4.39 -0.29
C THR A 93 11.69 -5.53 0.65
N ILE A 94 10.73 -5.32 1.56
CA ILE A 94 10.30 -6.38 2.49
C ILE A 94 9.49 -7.46 1.75
N MET A 95 8.64 -7.07 0.80
CA MET A 95 7.79 -8.01 0.05
C MET A 95 8.53 -8.85 -1.00
N HIS A 96 9.53 -8.28 -1.67
CA HIS A 96 10.18 -8.92 -2.82
C HIS A 96 11.66 -9.22 -2.59
N GLY A 97 12.26 -8.76 -1.47
CA GLY A 97 13.70 -8.87 -1.25
C GLY A 97 14.54 -8.04 -2.25
N ASP A 98 13.91 -7.19 -3.06
CA ASP A 98 14.57 -6.36 -4.07
C ASP A 98 15.34 -5.22 -3.37
N LEU A 99 16.59 -5.51 -3.03
CA LEU A 99 17.69 -4.55 -3.07
C LEU A 99 18.39 -4.76 -4.40
N LYS A 100 18.20 -3.85 -5.35
CA LYS A 100 19.17 -3.61 -6.41
C LYS A 100 20.04 -2.42 -6.03
#